data_AF-A0A523CF45-F1
#
_entry.id   AF-A0A523CF45-F1
#
_cell.length_a   1.000
_cell.length_b   1.000
_cell.length_c   1.000
_cell.angle_alpha   90.00
_cell.angle_beta   90.00
_cell.angle_gamma   90.00
#
_symmetry.space_group_name_H-M   'P 1'
#
loop_
_entity.id
_entity.type
_entity.pdbx_description
1 polymer ?
#
loop_
_entity_poly.entity_id
_entity_poly.type
_entity_poly.pdbx_seq_one_letter_code
_entity_poly.pdbx_strand_id
1 'polypeptide(L)'
;MSTVAEKIQAFLNDLAIDVIEERVVEYVIREVHNGRKLADALHDPYVKNRLSEEKLARVLENPEIGAALEEQIAQSFKKREFGFLE
;
A
#
# COMPACT_ATOMS: atom_id res chain seq x y z
N MET A 1 -21.10 -1.31 -29.91
CA MET A 1 -21.82 -1.62 -28.65
C MET A 1 -21.02 -2.68 -27.93
N SER A 2 -20.58 -2.43 -26.69
CA SER A 2 -19.86 -3.46 -25.94
C SER A 2 -20.77 -4.63 -25.61
N THR A 3 -20.24 -5.84 -25.71
CA THR A 3 -20.99 -7.05 -25.40
C THR A 3 -21.23 -7.17 -23.90
N VAL A 4 -22.25 -7.95 -23.51
CA VAL A 4 -22.50 -8.25 -22.10
C VAL A 4 -21.28 -8.90 -21.45
N ALA A 5 -20.55 -9.75 -22.19
CA ALA A 5 -19.32 -10.39 -21.73
C ALA A 5 -18.21 -9.37 -21.42
N GLU A 6 -18.02 -8.35 -22.28
CA GLU A 6 -17.03 -7.29 -22.04
C GLU A 6 -17.34 -6.46 -20.79
N LYS A 7 -18.63 -6.17 -20.55
CA LYS A 7 -19.06 -5.46 -19.34
C LYS A 7 -18.85 -6.29 -18.06
N ILE A 8 -19.13 -7.59 -18.13
CA ILE A 8 -18.86 -8.52 -17.01
C ILE A 8 -17.36 -8.60 -16.73
N GLN A 9 -16.52 -8.71 -17.77
CA GLN A 9 -15.07 -8.77 -17.60
C GLN A 9 -14.50 -7.50 -16.97
N ALA A 10 -14.96 -6.32 -17.41
CA ALA A 10 -14.54 -5.05 -16.84
C ALA A 10 -14.90 -4.96 -15.35
N PHE A 11 -16.15 -5.28 -15.01
CA PHE A 11 -16.62 -5.28 -13.62
C PHE A 11 -15.85 -6.25 -12.72
N LEU A 12 -15.59 -7.48 -13.21
CA LEU A 12 -14.82 -8.47 -12.46
C LEU A 12 -13.35 -8.03 -12.30
N ASN A 13 -12.78 -7.36 -13.30
CA ASN A 13 -11.45 -6.77 -13.20
C ASN A 13 -11.43 -5.67 -12.14
N ASP A 14 -12.41 -4.76 -12.13
CA ASP A 14 -12.50 -3.69 -11.14
C ASP A 14 -12.61 -4.24 -9.71
N LEU A 15 -13.49 -5.23 -9.49
CA LEU A 15 -13.60 -5.90 -8.18
C LEU A 15 -12.31 -6.61 -7.76
N ALA A 16 -11.65 -7.32 -8.68
CA ALA A 16 -10.39 -7.99 -8.39
C ALA A 16 -9.26 -7.00 -8.07
N ILE A 17 -9.32 -5.82 -8.69
CA ILE A 17 -8.38 -4.72 -8.45
C ILE A 17 -8.53 -4.18 -7.03
N ASP A 18 -9.76 -3.98 -6.56
CA ASP A 18 -10.01 -3.48 -5.19
C ASP A 18 -9.45 -4.45 -4.14
N VAL A 19 -9.66 -5.76 -4.33
CA VAL A 19 -9.11 -6.79 -3.43
C VAL A 19 -7.58 -6.82 -3.42
N ILE A 20 -6.93 -6.59 -4.57
CA ILE A 20 -5.46 -6.54 -4.64
C ILE A 20 -4.95 -5.28 -3.94
N GLU A 21 -5.61 -4.15 -4.15
CA GLU A 21 -5.26 -2.87 -3.52
C GLU A 21 -5.37 -2.97 -2.00
N GLU A 22 -6.47 -3.50 -1.47
CA GLU A 22 -6.67 -3.76 -0.04
C GLU A 22 -5.55 -4.64 0.55
N ARG A 23 -5.20 -5.74 -0.12
CA ARG A 23 -4.10 -6.62 0.32
C ARG A 23 -2.75 -5.94 0.31
N VAL A 24 -2.54 -4.98 -0.59
CA VAL A 24 -1.31 -4.19 -0.63
C VAL A 24 -1.29 -3.18 0.52
N VAL A 25 -2.42 -2.54 0.82
CA VAL A 25 -2.56 -1.66 1.99
C VAL A 25 -2.21 -2.42 3.26
N GLU A 26 -2.85 -3.58 3.50
CA GLU A 26 -2.57 -4.43 4.67
C GLU A 26 -1.10 -4.84 4.76
N TYR A 27 -0.50 -5.21 3.62
CA TYR A 27 0.92 -5.56 3.54
C TYR A 27 1.81 -4.40 3.95
N VAL A 28 1.60 -3.21 3.39
CA VAL A 28 2.42 -2.02 3.66
C VAL A 28 2.28 -1.60 5.13
N ILE A 29 1.06 -1.57 5.68
CA ILE A 29 0.81 -1.26 7.09
C ILE A 29 1.61 -2.21 7.99
N ARG A 30 1.54 -3.51 7.72
CA ARG A 30 2.27 -4.52 8.49
C ARG A 30 3.79 -4.30 8.42
N GLU A 31 4.33 -4.04 7.24
CA GLU A 31 5.77 -3.79 7.07
C GLU A 31 6.23 -2.53 7.83
N VAL A 32 5.43 -1.46 7.79
CA VAL A 32 5.70 -0.21 8.52
C VAL A 32 5.68 -0.43 10.03
N HIS A 33 4.68 -1.16 10.55
CA HIS A 33 4.62 -1.55 11.96
C HIS A 33 5.79 -2.43 12.39
N ASN A 34 6.34 -3.24 11.47
CA ASN A 34 7.56 -4.03 11.71
C ASN A 34 8.84 -3.17 11.69
N GLY A 35 8.74 -1.86 11.48
CA GLY A 35 9.86 -0.93 11.49
C GLY A 35 10.52 -0.71 10.13
N ARG A 36 10.00 -1.29 9.05
CA ARG A 36 10.49 -1.02 7.70
C ARG A 36 10.14 0.41 7.29
N LYS A 37 10.99 1.08 6.51
CA LYS A 37 10.66 2.40 5.96
C LYS A 37 9.50 2.28 4.97
N LEU A 38 8.55 3.20 5.04
CA LEU A 38 7.39 3.23 4.14
C LEU A 38 7.80 3.19 2.65
N ALA A 39 8.80 3.98 2.27
CA ALA A 39 9.32 4.00 0.90
C ALA A 39 9.81 2.61 0.44
N ASP A 40 10.53 1.89 1.30
CA ASP A 40 11.05 0.55 0.97
C ASP A 40 9.93 -0.49 0.86
N ALA A 41 8.86 -0.35 1.65
CA ALA A 41 7.68 -1.20 1.57
C ALA A 41 6.89 -0.95 0.27
N LEU A 42 6.73 0.31 -0.15
CA LEU A 42 6.05 0.68 -1.40
C LEU A 42 6.83 0.27 -2.65
N HIS A 43 8.17 0.25 -2.58
CA HIS A 43 9.02 -0.14 -3.70
C HIS A 43 9.33 -1.64 -3.76
N ASP A 44 8.77 -2.42 -2.83
CA ASP A 44 8.97 -3.86 -2.76
C ASP A 44 8.44 -4.57 -4.03
N PRO A 45 9.13 -5.62 -4.52
CA PRO A 45 8.64 -6.43 -5.65
C PRO A 45 7.19 -6.90 -5.49
N TYR A 46 6.74 -7.22 -4.27
CA TYR A 46 5.35 -7.60 -4.02
C TYR A 46 4.35 -6.52 -4.44
N VAL A 47 4.66 -5.26 -4.16
CA VAL A 47 3.81 -4.10 -4.47
C VAL A 47 3.92 -3.74 -5.95
N LYS A 48 5.15 -3.57 -6.45
CA LYS A 48 5.43 -3.17 -7.84
C LYS A 48 4.90 -4.15 -8.88
N ASN A 49 4.89 -5.45 -8.57
CA ASN A 49 4.39 -6.47 -9.49
C ASN A 49 2.86 -6.56 -9.52
N ARG A 50 2.15 -5.85 -8.63
CA ARG A 50 0.70 -6.00 -8.44
C ARG A 50 -0.09 -4.73 -8.70
N LEU A 51 0.52 -3.56 -8.51
CA LEU A 51 -0.12 -2.28 -8.73
C LEU A 51 0.56 -1.50 -9.86
N SER A 52 -0.25 -0.79 -10.64
CA SER A 52 0.24 0.31 -11.48
C SER A 52 0.59 1.52 -10.62
N GLU A 53 1.34 2.47 -11.16
CA GLU A 53 1.72 3.70 -10.45
C GLU A 53 0.50 4.50 -9.99
N GLU A 54 -0.55 4.57 -10.82
CA GLU A 54 -1.82 5.25 -10.48
C GLU A 54 -2.49 4.62 -9.25
N LYS A 55 -2.48 3.28 -9.13
CA LYS A 55 -3.05 2.59 -7.98
C LYS A 55 -2.17 2.69 -6.75
N LEU A 56 -0.85 2.71 -6.95
CA LEU A 56 0.10 2.96 -5.87
C LEU A 56 -0.15 4.35 -5.25
N ALA A 57 -0.50 5.35 -6.06
CA ALA A 57 -0.92 6.65 -5.54
C ALA A 57 -2.19 6.55 -4.68
N ARG A 58 -3.20 5.78 -5.10
CA ARG A 58 -4.40 5.52 -4.27
C ARG A 58 -4.09 4.84 -2.95
N VAL A 59 -3.18 3.86 -2.96
CA VAL A 59 -2.69 3.25 -1.72
C VAL A 59 -2.05 4.29 -0.81
N LEU A 60 -1.24 5.19 -1.35
CA LEU A 60 -0.61 6.26 -0.56
C LEU A 60 -1.63 7.25 0.01
N GLU A 61 -2.73 7.49 -0.69
CA GLU A 61 -3.86 8.31 -0.24
C GLU A 61 -4.72 7.63 0.84
N ASN A 62 -4.52 6.33 1.10
CA ASN A 62 -5.28 5.61 2.11
C ASN A 62 -4.94 6.13 3.52
N PRO A 63 -5.93 6.60 4.31
CA PRO A 63 -5.70 7.16 5.64
C PRO A 63 -5.04 6.16 6.63
N GLU A 64 -5.25 4.85 6.46
CA GLU A 64 -4.64 3.83 7.31
C GLU A 64 -3.12 3.76 7.12
N ILE A 65 -2.62 4.04 5.92
CA ILE A 65 -1.17 4.12 5.64
C ILE A 65 -0.56 5.30 6.39
N GLY A 66 -1.25 6.45 6.39
CA GLY A 66 -0.85 7.62 7.17
C GLY A 66 -0.82 7.32 8.67
N ALA A 67 -1.87 6.68 9.20
CA ALA A 67 -1.94 6.30 10.61
C ALA A 67 -0.81 5.34 11.01
N ALA A 68 -0.51 4.34 10.19
CA ALA A 68 0.58 3.41 10.42
C ALA A 68 1.96 4.11 10.46
N LEU A 69 2.18 5.08 9.56
CA LEU A 69 3.40 5.88 9.54
C LEU A 69 3.53 6.76 10.80
N GLU A 70 2.44 7.43 11.21
CA GLU A 70 2.41 8.24 12.43
C GLU A 70 2.74 7.39 13.66
N GLU A 71 2.16 6.19 13.75
CA GLU A 71 2.46 5.25 14.83
C GLU A 71 3.93 4.86 14.84
N GLN A 72 4.49 4.47 13.68
CA GLN A 72 5.91 4.13 13.55
C GLN A 72 6.81 5.29 13.99
N ILE A 73 6.51 6.51 13.55
CA ILE A 73 7.27 7.71 13.94
C ILE A 73 7.20 7.88 15.47
N ALA A 74 6.00 7.82 16.05
CA ALA A 74 5.82 7.94 17.49
C ALA A 74 6.58 6.85 18.27
N GLN A 75 6.61 5.62 17.77
CA GLN A 75 7.38 4.53 18.36
C GLN A 75 8.89 4.80 18.30
N SER A 76 9.42 5.29 17.19
CA SER A 76 10.83 5.67 17.05
C SER A 76 11.24 6.76 18.03
N PHE A 77 10.39 7.79 18.22
CA PHE A 77 10.59 8.83 19.23
C PHE A 77 10.65 8.26 20.67
N LYS A 78 9.75 7.32 21.00
CA LYS A 78 9.75 6.67 22.32
C LYS A 78 11.03 5.87 22.57
N LYS A 79 11.52 5.17 21.56
CA LYS A 79 12.74 4.36 21.65
C LYS A 79 14.03 5.18 21.57
N ARG A 80 13.95 6.47 21.17
CA ARG A 80 15.10 7.31 20.79
C ARG A 80 15.95 6.70 19.68
N GLU A 81 15.34 5.81 18.90
CA GLU A 81 15.95 5.17 17.75
C GLU A 81 15.68 6.07 16.55
N PHE A 82 16.46 7.15 16.49
CA PHE A 82 16.46 7.97 15.31
C PHE A 82 17.47 7.39 14.34
N GLY A 83 16.98 6.76 13.27
CA GLY A 83 17.81 6.31 12.14
C GLY A 83 18.40 7.46 11.33
N PHE A 84 18.91 8.53 11.97
CA PHE A 84 19.61 9.66 11.36
C PHE A 84 21.05 9.30 10.94
N LEU A 85 21.28 8.09 10.46
CA LEU A 85 22.59 7.68 9.96
C LEU A 85 22.46 7.24 8.50
N GLU A 86 22.95 8.16 7.67
CA GLU A 86 23.33 8.14 6.25
C GLU A 86 22.36 7.54 5.22
#